data_AF-A0A069AHC4-F1
#
_entry.id   AF-A0A069AHC4-F1
#
_cell.length_a   1.000
_cell.length_b   1.000
_cell.length_c   1.000
_cell.angle_alpha   90.00
_cell.angle_beta   90.00
_cell.angle_gamma   90.00
#
_symmetry.space_group_name_H-M   'P 1'
#
loop_
_entity.id
_entity.type
_entity.pdbx_description
1 polymer ?
#
loop_
_entity_poly.entity_id
_entity_poly.type
_entity_poly.pdbx_seq_one_letter_code
_entity_poly.pdbx_strand_id
1 'polypeptide(L)'
;MQKTKAWGIIEPEKPESQQQMAHMDFAVNDLKEAVQYAIHCGATIAEEQFTDDWRVMIDPAGHPFCLCQMKSIMESSHFSLL
;
A
#
# COMPACT_ATOMS: atom_id res chain seq x y z
N MET A 1 34.38 -13.80 13.05
CA MET A 1 34.47 -12.39 13.48
C MET A 1 33.07 -11.79 13.39
N GLN A 2 32.40 -11.65 14.52
CA GLN A 2 31.05 -11.11 14.61
C GLN A 2 31.19 -9.59 14.71
N LYS A 3 30.79 -8.86 13.66
CA LYS A 3 30.89 -7.39 13.66
C LYS A 3 29.89 -6.84 14.67
N THR A 4 30.41 -6.10 15.64
CA THR A 4 29.67 -5.38 16.67
C THR A 4 28.78 -4.32 16.01
N LYS A 5 27.47 -4.36 16.30
CA LYS A 5 26.53 -3.30 15.90
C LYS A 5 26.82 -2.05 16.74
N ALA A 6 27.43 -1.05 16.13
CA ALA A 6 27.46 0.30 16.67
C ALA A 6 26.04 0.90 16.57
N TRP A 7 25.56 1.49 17.66
CA TRP A 7 24.27 2.18 17.70
C TRP A 7 24.31 3.42 16.80
N GLY A 8 23.49 3.44 15.75
CA GLY A 8 23.05 4.69 15.11
C GLY A 8 23.28 4.87 13.62
N ILE A 9 23.91 3.94 12.90
CA ILE A 9 24.02 4.03 11.43
C ILE A 9 23.37 2.80 10.82
N ILE A 10 22.17 2.97 10.30
CA ILE A 10 21.52 2.00 9.41
C ILE A 10 22.19 2.18 8.04
N GLU A 11 22.85 1.13 7.56
CA GLU A 11 23.45 1.12 6.21
C GLU A 11 22.34 1.26 5.16
N PRO A 12 22.52 2.09 4.11
CA PRO A 12 21.51 2.23 3.07
C PRO A 12 21.27 0.89 2.37
N GLU A 13 20.03 0.66 1.98
CA GLU A 13 19.64 -0.56 1.29
C GLU A 13 20.34 -0.63 -0.08
N LYS A 14 20.77 -1.83 -0.46
CA LYS A 14 21.42 -2.03 -1.77
C LYS A 14 20.35 -2.02 -2.86
N PRO A 15 20.65 -1.56 -4.09
CA PRO A 15 19.66 -1.51 -5.17
C PRO A 15 18.96 -2.86 -5.45
N GLU A 16 19.65 -3.97 -5.21
CA GLU A 16 19.18 -5.32 -5.48
C GLU A 16 18.51 -6.00 -4.27
N SER A 17 18.47 -5.33 -3.11
CA SER A 17 17.72 -5.81 -1.95
C SER A 17 16.28 -5.27 -1.97
N GLN A 18 15.37 -6.00 -1.34
CA GLN A 18 14.03 -5.50 -1.04
C GLN A 18 14.15 -4.15 -0.33
N GLN A 19 13.52 -3.12 -0.91
CA GLN A 19 13.51 -1.80 -0.33
C GLN A 19 12.41 -1.68 0.73
N GLN A 20 12.57 -0.77 1.69
CA GLN A 20 11.46 -0.34 2.54
C GLN A 20 10.34 0.23 1.67
N MET A 21 9.12 -0.28 1.88
CA MET A 21 7.92 0.24 1.24
C MET A 21 6.92 0.61 2.32
N ALA A 22 6.37 1.82 2.22
CA ALA A 22 5.21 2.20 2.98
C ALA A 22 3.96 1.57 2.34
N HIS A 23 3.10 0.96 3.16
CA HIS A 23 1.77 0.59 2.71
C HIS A 23 0.92 1.85 2.63
N MET A 24 0.35 2.13 1.45
CA MET A 24 -0.41 3.35 1.22
C MET A 24 -1.85 3.01 0.87
N ASP A 25 -2.75 3.44 1.76
CA ASP A 25 -4.18 3.16 1.67
C ASP A 25 -4.96 4.46 1.49
N PHE A 26 -5.78 4.53 0.44
CA PHE A 26 -6.67 5.65 0.19
C PHE A 26 -8.10 5.27 0.55
N ALA A 27 -8.66 5.97 1.51
CA ALA A 27 -10.07 5.87 1.84
C ALA A 27 -10.91 6.62 0.80
N VAL A 28 -11.82 5.92 0.12
CA VAL A 28 -12.65 6.46 -0.96
C VAL A 28 -14.14 6.22 -0.71
N ASN A 29 -14.97 7.13 -1.19
CA ASN A 29 -16.43 7.01 -1.03
C ASN A 29 -17.02 5.94 -1.94
N ASP A 30 -16.57 5.92 -3.20
CA ASP A 30 -16.98 4.93 -4.20
C ASP A 30 -15.74 4.20 -4.73
N LEU A 31 -15.66 2.91 -4.43
CA LEU A 31 -14.52 2.06 -4.79
C LEU A 31 -14.43 1.85 -6.30
N LYS A 32 -15.57 1.72 -7.00
CA LYS A 32 -15.59 1.45 -8.43
C LYS A 32 -15.13 2.67 -9.22
N GLU A 33 -15.66 3.84 -8.89
CA GLU A 33 -15.26 5.11 -9.52
C GLU A 33 -13.80 5.42 -9.22
N ALA A 34 -13.33 5.18 -7.99
CA ALA A 34 -11.92 5.36 -7.64
C ALA A 34 -10.98 4.45 -8.44
N VAL A 35 -11.37 3.18 -8.66
CA VAL A 35 -10.61 2.26 -9.51
C VAL A 35 -10.54 2.77 -10.95
N GLN A 36 -11.67 3.22 -11.52
CA GLN A 36 -11.68 3.79 -12.88
C GLN A 36 -10.80 5.04 -12.98
N TYR A 37 -10.84 5.90 -11.97
CA TYR A 37 -9.99 7.08 -11.91
C TYR A 37 -8.50 6.72 -11.82
N ALA A 38 -8.14 5.74 -10.98
CA ALA A 38 -6.77 5.27 -10.88
C ALA A 38 -6.27 4.68 -12.21
N ILE A 39 -7.10 3.91 -12.91
CA ILE A 39 -6.80 3.40 -14.25
C ILE A 39 -6.61 4.54 -15.25
N HIS A 40 -7.47 5.56 -15.21
CA HIS A 40 -7.31 6.76 -16.04
C HIS A 40 -5.98 7.48 -15.79
N CYS A 41 -5.50 7.47 -14.54
CA CYS A 41 -4.17 7.99 -14.17
C CYS A 41 -3.00 7.04 -14.54
N GLY A 42 -3.27 5.87 -15.11
CA GLY A 42 -2.25 4.93 -15.58
C GLY A 42 -1.94 3.77 -14.62
N ALA A 43 -2.68 3.64 -13.52
CA ALA A 43 -2.55 2.47 -12.65
C ALA A 43 -3.18 1.23 -13.28
N THR A 44 -2.77 0.05 -12.83
CA THR A 44 -3.38 -1.23 -13.19
C THR A 44 -3.94 -1.92 -11.94
N ILE A 45 -4.91 -2.82 -12.11
CA ILE A 45 -5.40 -3.65 -11.00
C ILE A 45 -4.40 -4.79 -10.81
N ALA A 46 -4.03 -5.09 -9.55
CA ALA A 46 -3.17 -6.23 -9.26
C ALA A 46 -3.88 -7.55 -9.63
N GLU A 47 -3.13 -8.51 -10.17
CA GLU A 47 -3.67 -9.79 -10.67
C GLU A 47 -4.38 -10.60 -9.59
N GLU A 48 -3.84 -10.58 -8.37
CA GLU A 48 -4.40 -11.27 -7.21
C GLU A 48 -5.11 -10.28 -6.29
N GLN A 49 -6.35 -10.61 -5.91
CA GLN A 49 -7.12 -9.89 -4.90
C GLN A 49 -7.56 -10.89 -3.83
N PHE A 50 -7.43 -10.51 -2.57
CA PHE A 50 -7.68 -11.41 -1.43
C PHE A 50 -9.02 -11.14 -0.73
N THR A 51 -9.73 -10.08 -1.09
CA THR A 51 -11.04 -9.70 -0.54
C THR A 51 -11.79 -8.79 -1.50
N ASP A 52 -13.08 -8.57 -1.22
CA ASP A 52 -13.93 -7.61 -1.92
C ASP A 52 -14.00 -6.22 -1.26
N ASP A 53 -13.45 -6.06 -0.06
CA ASP A 53 -13.55 -4.81 0.72
C ASP A 53 -12.61 -3.69 0.26
N TRP A 54 -11.53 -4.05 -0.45
CA TRP A 54 -10.58 -3.12 -1.04
C TRP A 54 -10.10 -3.60 -2.41
N ARG A 55 -9.42 -2.72 -3.14
CA ARG A 55 -8.78 -3.04 -4.41
C ARG A 55 -7.32 -2.65 -4.37
N VAL A 56 -6.44 -3.63 -4.62
CA VAL A 56 -5.00 -3.39 -4.75
C VAL A 56 -4.72 -2.95 -6.18
N MET A 57 -4.10 -1.78 -6.31
CA MET A 57 -3.72 -1.14 -7.55
C MET A 57 -2.19 -1.06 -7.64
N ILE A 58 -1.64 -1.09 -8.85
CA ILE A 58 -0.22 -0.91 -9.13
C ILE A 58 -0.05 0.41 -9.88
N ASP A 59 0.76 1.32 -9.35
CA ASP A 59 1.06 2.59 -10.01
C ASP A 59 1.97 2.39 -11.25
N PRO A 60 2.16 3.42 -12.10
CA PRO A 60 3.04 3.32 -13.27
C PRO A 60 4.51 3.01 -12.97
N ALA A 61 4.96 3.22 -11.73
CA ALA A 61 6.31 2.89 -11.27
C ALA A 61 6.41 1.48 -10.66
N GLY A 62 5.30 0.75 -10.55
CA GLY A 62 5.24 -0.61 -10.02
C GLY A 62 4.93 -0.71 -8.53
N HIS A 63 4.57 0.39 -7.85
CA HIS A 63 4.29 0.36 -6.42
C HIS A 63 2.84 -0.04 -6.13
N PRO A 64 2.60 -0.94 -5.16
CA PRO A 64 1.25 -1.30 -4.74
C PRO A 64 0.65 -0.23 -3.81
N PHE A 65 -0.64 0.04 -3.98
CA PHE A 65 -1.46 0.82 -3.05
C PHE A 65 -2.89 0.27 -3.00
N CYS A 66 -3.61 0.50 -1.89
CA CYS A 66 -5.00 0.05 -1.76
C CYS A 66 -6.00 1.20 -1.86
N LEU A 67 -7.12 0.93 -2.52
CA LEU A 67 -8.34 1.74 -2.45
C LEU A 67 -9.32 1.04 -1.52
N CYS A 68 -9.72 1.71 -0.45
CA CYS A 68 -10.52 1.14 0.63
C CYS A 68 -11.81 1.95 0.79
N GLN A 69 -12.96 1.29 0.92
CA GLN A 69 -14.22 2.02 1.10
C GLN A 69 -14.23 2.72 2.47
N MET A 70 -14.43 4.05 2.48
CA MET A 70 -14.43 4.88 3.69
C MET A 70 -15.38 4.34 4.75
N LYS A 71 -16.58 3.91 4.35
CA LYS A 71 -17.58 3.32 5.25
C LYS A 71 -17.04 2.10 6.00
N SER A 72 -16.40 1.18 5.28
CA SER A 72 -15.80 -0.04 5.87
C SER A 72 -14.70 0.31 6.87
N ILE A 73 -13.87 1.31 6.53
CA ILE A 73 -12.82 1.79 7.44
C ILE A 73 -13.42 2.38 8.71
N MET A 74 -14.40 3.29 8.59
CA MET A 74 -14.97 4.03 9.73
C MET A 74 -15.83 3.16 10.64
N GLU A 75 -16.52 2.17 10.10
CA GLU A 75 -17.38 1.26 10.88
C GLU A 75 -16.59 0.11 11.54
N SER A 76 -15.30 -0.02 11.23
CA SER A 76 -14.43 -1.02 11.85
C SER A 76 -14.28 -0.79 13.35
N SER A 77 -14.43 -1.85 14.14
CA SER A 77 -14.17 -1.82 15.60
C SER A 77 -12.72 -1.45 15.95
N HIS A 78 -11.82 -1.47 14.97
CA HIS A 78 -10.40 -1.19 15.13
C HIS A 78 -10.00 0.21 14.62
N PHE A 79 -10.95 1.01 14.12
CA PHE A 79 -10.65 2.31 13.51
C PHE A 79 -9.85 3.25 14.45
N SER A 80 -10.07 3.17 15.76
CA SER A 80 -9.42 4.02 16.77
C SER A 80 -8.11 3.45 17.35
N LEU A 81 -7.63 2.32 16.85
CA LEU A 81 -6.45 1.62 17.39
C LEU A 81 -5.13 2.01 16.70
N LEU A 82 -5.18 2.95 15.75
CA LEU A 82 -4.06 3.53 15.00
C LEU A 82 -4.21 5.07 15.00
#